data_AF-A0AAV3GZV3-F1
#
_entry.id   AF-A0AAV3GZV3-F1
#
_cell.length_a   1.000
_cell.length_b   1.000
_cell.length_c   1.000
_cell.angle_alpha   90.00
_cell.angle_beta   90.00
_cell.angle_gamma   90.00
#
_symmetry.space_group_name_H-M   'P 1'
#
loop_
_entity.id
_entity.type
_entity.pdbx_description
1 polymer ?
#
loop_
_entity_poly.entity_id
_entity_poly.type
_entity_poly.pdbx_seq_one_letter_code
_entity_poly.pdbx_strand_id
1 'polypeptide(L)'
;MAMKLLEKVKKRAEKAESILLDKEPNIKLNGKFSVNMLNTKAKDPTDAIFGIKPDGTIAHFCISEMPHMLVAGTTGSGKSVLLNEILVTAMCHSTPDELKIGIVDPKRVEFGRYKKLPFMLADPITDMDEAYDFFEYLVILMHERYKLMEKAGLQNITLYNEYAEKNGLDRFPYVILLVDEYSQLVGTHKEVEGLIVQLGQMARAAGIHVILATQSPRSTVVTGIIKANFPSRVCLMVASDLESRIVLDEGGGESLSPKGDMIIKLVNGSMVRAQGAYISNKEIETIFNHLRNTMPEPEYVDYRAIVAESRGEGGEDEDFGGIGKAPVRKSAKRNLNTPLANSSSKEPSIEKKSTFALKLEKNKEEKEKQGAKTLEKLQAEKLEKVLKALDKADSEPQTSNNTNNEQPISSKTKPKTTDPKVSVNVTITTDKSEKKQVNGTTSPIMQKMLKAKKQVHK
;
A
#
# COMPACT_ATOMS: atom_id res chain seq x y z
N MET A 1 -29.13 -13.18 -41.79
CA MET A 1 -27.84 -12.45 -41.67
C MET A 1 -27.59 -11.97 -40.24
N ALA A 2 -28.57 -11.33 -39.58
CA ALA A 2 -28.49 -10.92 -38.17
C ALA A 2 -28.25 -12.06 -37.17
N MET A 3 -28.90 -13.22 -37.33
CA MET A 3 -28.65 -14.42 -36.50
C MET A 3 -27.21 -14.93 -36.61
N LYS A 4 -26.61 -14.95 -37.80
CA LYS A 4 -25.19 -15.31 -38.02
C LYS A 4 -24.21 -14.28 -37.42
N LEU A 5 -24.63 -13.01 -37.31
CA LEU A 5 -23.85 -11.96 -36.66
C LEU A 5 -23.93 -12.12 -35.13
N LEU A 6 -25.11 -12.42 -34.59
CA LEU A 6 -25.33 -12.70 -33.17
C LEU A 6 -24.57 -13.95 -32.70
N GLU A 7 -24.50 -14.98 -33.55
CA GLU A 7 -23.74 -16.21 -33.29
C GLU A 7 -22.22 -15.99 -33.40
N LYS A 8 -21.76 -15.08 -34.28
CA LYS A 8 -20.35 -14.62 -34.32
C LYS A 8 -19.99 -13.72 -33.14
N VAL A 9 -20.92 -12.90 -32.65
CA VAL A 9 -20.74 -12.08 -31.44
C VAL A 9 -20.77 -12.95 -30.20
N LYS A 10 -21.67 -13.95 -30.11
CA LYS A 10 -21.66 -14.96 -29.05
C LYS A 10 -20.39 -15.81 -29.09
N LYS A 11 -19.93 -16.29 -30.25
CA LYS A 11 -18.63 -16.98 -30.34
C LYS A 11 -17.44 -16.07 -30.02
N ARG A 12 -17.52 -14.76 -30.26
CA ARG A 12 -16.49 -13.79 -29.83
C ARG A 12 -16.59 -13.46 -28.36
N ALA A 13 -17.79 -13.46 -27.78
CA ALA A 13 -18.05 -13.26 -26.36
C ALA A 13 -17.71 -14.49 -25.55
N GLU A 14 -17.97 -15.70 -26.05
CA GLU A 14 -17.51 -16.99 -25.49
C GLU A 14 -16.00 -17.14 -25.64
N LYS A 15 -15.42 -16.66 -26.76
CA LYS A 15 -13.97 -16.59 -26.93
C LYS A 15 -13.33 -15.49 -26.08
N ALA A 16 -14.06 -14.42 -25.76
CA ALA A 16 -13.62 -13.37 -24.82
C ALA A 16 -13.82 -13.80 -23.37
N GLU A 17 -14.86 -14.56 -23.04
CA GLU A 17 -15.07 -15.23 -21.76
C GLU A 17 -14.02 -16.31 -21.54
N SER A 18 -13.62 -17.07 -22.57
CA SER A 18 -12.45 -17.96 -22.50
C SER A 18 -11.11 -17.21 -22.51
N ILE A 19 -11.10 -15.90 -22.72
CA ILE A 19 -9.91 -15.03 -22.58
C ILE A 19 -9.94 -14.28 -21.23
N LEU A 20 -11.10 -14.19 -20.56
CA LEU A 20 -11.32 -13.41 -19.33
C LEU A 20 -11.69 -14.27 -18.11
N LEU A 21 -11.92 -15.58 -18.27
CA LEU A 21 -12.15 -16.54 -17.18
C LEU A 21 -10.99 -17.51 -16.92
N ASP A 22 -9.93 -17.47 -17.72
CA ASP A 22 -8.66 -18.15 -17.39
C ASP A 22 -7.78 -17.25 -16.51
N LYS A 23 -8.33 -16.78 -15.39
CA LYS A 23 -7.52 -16.31 -14.24
C LYS A 23 -6.82 -17.51 -13.58
N GLU A 24 -6.17 -18.37 -14.38
CA GLU A 24 -5.07 -19.17 -13.87
C GLU A 24 -4.00 -18.16 -13.42
N PRO A 25 -3.44 -18.29 -12.21
CA PRO A 25 -2.34 -17.42 -11.77
C PRO A 25 -1.29 -17.35 -12.88
N ASN A 26 -0.77 -16.16 -13.18
CA ASN A 26 0.17 -15.87 -14.28
C ASN A 26 1.50 -16.66 -14.20
N ILE A 27 1.61 -17.64 -13.31
CA ILE A 27 2.75 -18.52 -13.09
C ILE A 27 2.21 -19.96 -12.96
N LYS A 28 2.44 -20.80 -13.97
CA LYS A 28 2.19 -22.25 -13.88
C LYS A 28 3.26 -22.90 -12.99
N LEU A 29 2.94 -23.09 -11.71
CA LEU A 29 3.79 -23.82 -10.76
C LEU A 29 3.74 -25.33 -11.04
N ASN A 30 4.66 -25.83 -11.86
CA ASN A 30 4.86 -27.27 -12.02
C ASN A 30 5.75 -27.80 -10.88
N GLY A 31 5.08 -28.30 -9.84
CA GLY A 31 5.67 -28.97 -8.68
C GLY A 31 4.60 -29.06 -7.59
N LYS A 32 4.55 -30.16 -6.82
CA LYS A 32 3.52 -30.44 -5.78
C LYS A 32 3.57 -29.49 -4.57
N PHE A 33 3.67 -28.18 -4.79
CA PHE A 33 3.45 -27.12 -3.82
C PHE A 33 2.22 -26.31 -4.25
N SER A 34 1.08 -26.96 -3.99
CA SER A 34 -0.30 -26.48 -4.02
C SER A 34 -0.72 -25.52 -5.13
N VAL A 35 -0.93 -26.10 -6.33
CA VAL A 35 -1.92 -25.61 -7.33
C VAL A 35 -3.27 -25.25 -6.68
N ASN A 36 -3.62 -25.90 -5.55
CA ASN A 36 -4.84 -25.62 -4.79
C ASN A 36 -4.81 -24.29 -4.00
N MET A 37 -3.65 -23.75 -3.62
CA MET A 37 -3.58 -22.48 -2.86
C MET A 37 -3.81 -21.28 -3.77
N LEU A 38 -3.22 -21.30 -4.97
CA LEU A 38 -3.40 -20.22 -5.95
C LEU A 38 -4.73 -20.30 -6.71
N ASN A 39 -5.61 -21.26 -6.40
CA ASN A 39 -6.93 -21.36 -7.02
C ASN A 39 -7.97 -20.45 -6.35
N THR A 40 -7.52 -19.43 -5.61
CA THR A 40 -8.38 -18.39 -5.06
C THR A 40 -8.76 -17.40 -6.16
N LYS A 41 -10.04 -17.02 -6.20
CA LYS A 41 -10.47 -15.93 -7.07
C LYS A 41 -10.04 -14.60 -6.44
N ALA A 42 -8.96 -14.02 -6.97
CA ALA A 42 -8.49 -12.70 -6.55
C ALA A 42 -9.60 -11.65 -6.68
N LYS A 43 -9.85 -10.92 -5.60
CA LYS A 43 -10.87 -9.86 -5.57
C LYS A 43 -10.38 -8.56 -6.20
N ASP A 44 -9.11 -8.21 -5.98
CA ASP A 44 -8.43 -7.06 -6.58
C ASP A 44 -6.93 -7.34 -6.78
N PRO A 45 -6.16 -6.44 -7.42
CA PRO A 45 -4.73 -6.65 -7.67
C PRO A 45 -3.85 -6.79 -6.42
N THR A 46 -4.38 -6.53 -5.23
CA THR A 46 -3.67 -6.62 -3.95
C THR A 46 -4.06 -7.86 -3.13
N ASP A 47 -4.89 -8.75 -3.70
CA ASP A 47 -5.31 -10.00 -3.06
C ASP A 47 -4.11 -10.93 -2.88
N ALA A 48 -3.79 -11.20 -1.62
CA ALA A 48 -2.65 -12.03 -1.23
C ALA A 48 -3.11 -13.16 -0.30
N ILE A 49 -2.41 -14.29 -0.38
CA ILE A 49 -2.64 -15.41 0.52
C ILE A 49 -1.69 -15.29 1.70
N PHE A 50 -2.25 -15.48 2.89
CA PHE A 50 -1.54 -15.47 4.15
C PHE A 50 -1.33 -16.88 4.71
N GLY A 51 -2.13 -17.86 4.26
CA GLY A 51 -1.97 -19.25 4.66
C GLY A 51 -3.28 -20.03 4.69
N ILE A 52 -3.33 -21.04 5.55
CA ILE A 52 -4.49 -21.92 5.75
C ILE A 52 -4.99 -21.81 7.19
N LYS A 53 -6.29 -21.65 7.37
CA LYS A 53 -6.96 -21.61 8.68
C LYS A 53 -7.07 -23.01 9.29
N PRO A 54 -7.30 -23.15 10.60
CA PRO A 54 -7.49 -24.46 11.25
C PRO A 54 -8.60 -25.32 10.66
N ASP A 55 -9.62 -24.71 10.05
CA ASP A 55 -10.72 -25.40 9.38
C ASP A 55 -10.38 -25.87 7.95
N GLY A 56 -9.13 -25.64 7.50
CA GLY A 56 -8.65 -25.99 6.17
C GLY A 56 -8.98 -24.97 5.08
N THR A 57 -9.70 -23.89 5.40
CA THR A 57 -10.01 -22.83 4.42
C THR A 57 -8.81 -21.90 4.21
N ILE A 58 -8.67 -21.36 3.00
CA ILE A 58 -7.59 -20.42 2.68
C ILE A 58 -7.85 -19.08 3.39
N ALA A 59 -6.81 -18.56 4.06
CA ALA A 59 -6.76 -17.20 4.56
C ALA A 59 -6.14 -16.30 3.48
N HIS A 60 -6.97 -15.69 2.64
CA HIS A 60 -6.54 -14.70 1.67
C HIS A 60 -7.29 -13.38 1.90
N PHE A 61 -6.60 -12.27 1.70
CA PHE A 61 -7.10 -10.93 1.97
C PHE A 61 -6.53 -9.94 0.96
N CYS A 62 -7.35 -8.96 0.57
CA CYS A 62 -6.88 -7.79 -0.16
C CYS A 62 -6.15 -6.86 0.80
N ILE A 63 -4.90 -6.54 0.46
CA ILE A 63 -4.13 -5.57 1.24
C ILE A 63 -4.81 -4.19 1.18
N SER A 64 -5.56 -3.88 0.12
CA SER A 64 -6.37 -2.67 0.01
C SER A 64 -7.51 -2.56 1.04
N GLU A 65 -8.08 -3.70 1.45
CA GLU A 65 -9.09 -3.83 2.51
C GLU A 65 -8.45 -3.80 3.90
N MET A 66 -7.14 -4.09 3.96
CA MET A 66 -6.27 -4.08 5.14
C MET A 66 -5.20 -2.97 4.99
N PRO A 67 -5.60 -1.71 4.79
CA PRO A 67 -4.86 -0.70 4.03
C PRO A 67 -3.43 -0.48 4.50
N HIS A 68 -3.16 -0.66 5.78
CA HIS A 68 -1.83 -0.65 6.36
C HIS A 68 -1.72 -1.76 7.41
N MET A 69 -0.61 -2.50 7.36
CA MET A 69 -0.42 -3.71 8.14
C MET A 69 0.88 -3.68 8.93
N LEU A 70 0.80 -4.06 10.21
CA LEU A 70 1.96 -4.31 11.06
C LEU A 70 2.18 -5.83 11.18
N VAL A 71 3.37 -6.30 10.80
CA VAL A 71 3.78 -7.71 10.90
C VAL A 71 4.89 -7.84 11.95
N ALA A 72 4.67 -8.67 12.96
CA ALA A 72 5.65 -8.89 14.01
C ALA A 72 5.89 -10.38 14.26
N GLY A 73 7.13 -10.73 14.56
CA GLY A 73 7.50 -12.10 14.93
C GLY A 73 8.99 -12.24 15.14
N THR A 74 9.37 -13.04 16.13
CA THR A 74 10.78 -13.28 16.49
C THR A 74 11.55 -14.05 15.41
N THR A 75 12.87 -14.10 15.50
CA THR A 75 13.70 -14.92 14.60
C THR A 75 13.23 -16.38 14.61
N GLY A 76 13.07 -16.97 13.42
CA GLY A 76 12.58 -18.35 13.27
C GLY A 76 11.06 -18.53 13.38
N SER A 77 10.31 -17.46 13.65
CA SER A 77 8.83 -17.48 13.66
C SER A 77 8.23 -17.74 12.27
N GLY A 78 8.97 -17.44 11.19
CA GLY A 78 8.48 -17.53 9.81
C GLY A 78 8.17 -16.17 9.18
N LYS A 79 8.45 -15.03 9.84
CA LYS A 79 8.16 -13.68 9.34
C LYS A 79 8.62 -13.44 7.89
N SER A 80 9.89 -13.69 7.57
CA SER A 80 10.43 -13.47 6.22
C SER A 80 9.76 -14.37 5.18
N VAL A 81 9.41 -15.61 5.56
CA VAL A 81 8.70 -16.56 4.69
C VAL A 81 7.29 -16.05 4.38
N LEU A 82 6.56 -15.59 5.41
CA LEU A 82 5.23 -15.01 5.24
C LEU A 82 5.25 -13.76 4.35
N LEU A 83 6.20 -12.85 4.55
CA LEU A 83 6.31 -11.65 3.71
C LEU A 83 6.56 -12.01 2.25
N ASN A 84 7.39 -13.02 1.98
CA ASN A 84 7.58 -13.54 0.62
C ASN A 84 6.30 -14.20 0.08
N GLU A 85 5.60 -14.99 0.89
CA GLU A 85 4.32 -15.61 0.51
C GLU A 85 3.30 -14.55 0.07
N ILE A 86 3.13 -13.49 0.86
CA ILE A 86 2.21 -12.39 0.57
C ILE A 86 2.59 -11.70 -0.75
N LEU A 87 3.85 -11.31 -0.93
CA LEU A 87 4.27 -10.61 -2.15
C LEU A 87 4.18 -11.51 -3.39
N VAL A 88 4.63 -12.76 -3.30
CA VAL A 88 4.58 -13.71 -4.42
C VAL A 88 3.14 -13.99 -4.84
N THR A 89 2.24 -14.22 -3.88
CA THR A 89 0.84 -14.53 -4.18
C THR A 89 0.09 -13.30 -4.72
N ALA A 90 0.41 -12.09 -4.25
CA ALA A 90 -0.09 -10.86 -4.85
C ALA A 90 0.37 -10.70 -6.32
N MET A 91 1.64 -10.97 -6.62
CA MET A 91 2.15 -10.95 -8.00
C MET A 91 1.50 -12.03 -8.88
N CYS A 92 1.13 -13.19 -8.34
CA CYS A 92 0.41 -14.23 -9.07
C CYS A 92 -1.00 -13.79 -9.50
N HIS A 93 -1.62 -12.87 -8.76
CA HIS A 93 -2.99 -12.41 -8.97
C HIS A 93 -3.10 -11.08 -9.73
N SER A 94 -1.97 -10.48 -10.10
CA SER A 94 -1.90 -9.15 -10.70
C SER A 94 -0.93 -9.09 -11.87
N THR A 95 -0.97 -7.98 -12.59
CA THR A 95 0.03 -7.61 -13.59
C THR A 95 0.87 -6.42 -13.10
N PRO A 96 2.07 -6.19 -13.67
CA PRO A 96 2.89 -5.02 -13.31
C PRO A 96 2.22 -3.65 -13.56
N ASP A 97 1.18 -3.58 -14.38
CA ASP A 97 0.39 -2.37 -14.63
C ASP A 97 -0.71 -2.15 -13.60
N GLU A 98 -1.10 -3.22 -12.89
CA GLU A 98 -2.12 -3.18 -11.84
C GLU A 98 -1.51 -3.09 -10.44
N LEU A 99 -0.30 -3.64 -10.24
CA LEU A 99 0.40 -3.67 -8.97
C LEU A 99 1.87 -3.29 -9.14
N LYS A 100 2.34 -2.39 -8.27
CA LYS A 100 3.75 -2.05 -8.10
C LYS A 100 4.19 -2.31 -6.65
N ILE A 101 5.46 -2.64 -6.48
CA ILE A 101 6.06 -3.00 -5.19
C ILE A 101 7.27 -2.09 -4.91
N GLY A 102 7.30 -1.52 -3.72
CA GLY A 102 8.48 -0.89 -3.13
C GLY A 102 8.98 -1.72 -1.94
N ILE A 103 10.29 -1.87 -1.79
CA ILE A 103 10.88 -2.62 -0.67
C ILE A 103 12.00 -1.78 -0.03
N VAL A 104 11.94 -1.66 1.29
CA VAL A 104 13.04 -1.17 2.13
C VAL A 104 13.54 -2.34 2.97
N ASP A 105 14.77 -2.80 2.71
CA ASP A 105 15.45 -3.91 3.39
C ASP A 105 16.82 -3.43 3.91
N PRO A 106 16.86 -2.80 5.10
CA PRO A 106 18.11 -2.27 5.65
C PRO A 106 19.12 -3.38 6.03
N LYS A 107 18.66 -4.62 6.19
CA LYS A 107 19.53 -5.75 6.56
C LYS A 107 20.21 -6.41 5.36
N ARG A 108 19.71 -6.19 4.13
CA ARG A 108 20.23 -6.79 2.88
C ARG A 108 20.21 -8.33 2.87
N VAL A 109 19.28 -8.96 3.58
CA VAL A 109 19.28 -10.43 3.75
C VAL A 109 18.21 -11.10 2.90
N GLU A 110 16.98 -10.59 2.95
CA GLU A 110 15.82 -11.38 2.53
C GLU A 110 15.33 -10.98 1.12
N PHE A 111 15.37 -9.69 0.80
CA PHE A 111 14.66 -9.16 -0.37
C PHE A 111 15.56 -8.78 -1.55
N GLY A 112 16.88 -8.95 -1.46
CA GLY A 112 17.80 -8.65 -2.57
C GLY A 112 17.51 -9.39 -3.88
N ARG A 113 16.79 -10.52 -3.81
CA ARG A 113 16.31 -11.31 -4.97
C ARG A 113 15.17 -10.66 -5.77
N TYR A 114 14.52 -9.63 -5.23
CA TYR A 114 13.45 -8.89 -5.91
C TYR A 114 13.99 -7.88 -6.94
N LYS A 115 15.32 -7.69 -7.01
CA LYS A 115 15.95 -6.84 -8.01
C LYS A 115 15.49 -7.21 -9.42
N LYS A 116 15.19 -6.18 -10.22
CA LYS A 116 14.77 -6.30 -11.62
C LYS A 116 13.48 -7.10 -11.84
N LEU A 117 12.65 -7.31 -10.82
CA LEU A 117 11.32 -7.86 -11.05
C LEU A 117 10.41 -6.81 -11.70
N PRO A 118 9.58 -7.17 -12.69
CA PRO A 118 8.70 -6.24 -13.44
C PRO A 118 7.79 -5.37 -12.55
N PHE A 119 7.43 -5.87 -11.37
CA PHE A 119 6.56 -5.20 -10.40
C PHE A 119 7.26 -4.08 -9.61
N MET A 120 8.59 -3.98 -9.64
CA MET A 120 9.32 -3.09 -8.73
C MET A 120 9.28 -1.63 -9.18
N LEU A 121 9.06 -0.72 -8.23
CA LEU A 121 9.23 0.73 -8.44
C LEU A 121 10.72 1.14 -8.49
N ALA A 122 11.55 0.45 -7.72
CA ALA A 122 12.99 0.59 -7.66
C ALA A 122 13.58 -0.74 -7.16
N ASP A 123 14.88 -0.95 -7.35
CA ASP A 123 15.56 -2.05 -6.64
C ASP A 123 15.37 -1.90 -5.11
N PRO A 124 15.35 -3.01 -4.34
CA PRO A 124 15.21 -2.97 -2.90
C PRO A 124 16.19 -1.98 -2.26
N ILE A 125 15.64 -1.04 -1.51
CA ILE A 125 16.37 0.08 -0.91
C ILE A 125 17.01 -0.42 0.36
N THR A 126 18.31 -0.14 0.51
CA THR A 126 19.10 -0.65 1.64
C THR A 126 19.79 0.47 2.42
N ASP A 127 19.88 1.65 1.81
CA ASP A 127 20.41 2.85 2.43
C ASP A 127 19.27 3.63 3.08
N MET A 128 19.55 4.23 4.23
CA MET A 128 18.51 4.86 5.05
C MET A 128 18.13 6.26 4.55
N ASP A 129 19.09 7.02 4.00
CA ASP A 129 18.81 8.33 3.41
C ASP A 129 17.99 8.13 2.13
N GLU A 130 18.34 7.12 1.33
CA GLU A 130 17.54 6.71 0.16
C GLU A 130 16.13 6.25 0.55
N ALA A 131 15.98 5.58 1.70
CA ALA A 131 14.68 5.18 2.20
C ALA A 131 13.82 6.41 2.50
N TYR A 132 14.37 7.44 3.15
CA TYR A 132 13.65 8.69 3.43
C TYR A 132 13.12 9.33 2.14
N ASP A 133 13.98 9.52 1.13
CA ASP A 133 13.57 10.08 -0.16
C ASP A 133 12.48 9.20 -0.81
N PHE A 134 12.57 7.88 -0.69
CA PHE A 134 11.55 7.01 -1.25
C PHE A 134 10.19 7.11 -0.53
N PHE A 135 10.18 7.25 0.80
CA PHE A 135 8.95 7.53 1.54
C PHE A 135 8.35 8.88 1.13
N GLU A 136 9.18 9.91 0.97
CA GLU A 136 8.74 11.24 0.53
C GLU A 136 8.15 11.19 -0.89
N TYR A 137 8.80 10.46 -1.81
CA TYR A 137 8.25 10.20 -3.14
C TYR A 137 6.86 9.55 -3.07
N LEU A 138 6.64 8.56 -2.19
CA LEU A 138 5.32 7.94 -2.04
C LEU A 138 4.27 8.92 -1.50
N VAL A 139 4.66 9.86 -0.64
CA VAL A 139 3.79 10.95 -0.19
C VAL A 139 3.47 11.90 -1.34
N ILE A 140 4.44 12.25 -2.19
CA ILE A 140 4.22 13.06 -3.39
C ILE A 140 3.24 12.36 -4.33
N LEU A 141 3.49 11.08 -4.64
CA LEU A 141 2.62 10.24 -5.49
C LEU A 141 1.19 10.16 -4.93
N MET A 142 1.04 10.03 -3.61
CA MET A 142 -0.27 10.05 -2.96
C MET A 142 -1.03 11.35 -3.24
N HIS A 143 -0.37 12.51 -3.06
CA HIS A 143 -0.99 13.82 -3.31
C HIS A 143 -1.30 14.05 -4.78
N GLU A 144 -0.42 13.63 -5.70
CA GLU A 144 -0.68 13.68 -7.14
C GLU A 144 -1.94 12.90 -7.53
N ARG A 145 -2.08 11.67 -7.00
CA ARG A 145 -3.28 10.85 -7.23
C ARG A 145 -4.52 11.53 -6.68
N TYR A 146 -4.46 12.10 -5.48
CA TYR A 146 -5.57 12.85 -4.91
C TYR A 146 -6.02 14.02 -5.79
N LYS A 147 -5.07 14.82 -6.28
CA LYS A 147 -5.35 15.96 -7.17
C LYS A 147 -6.03 15.51 -8.47
N LEU A 148 -5.63 14.38 -9.03
CA LEU A 148 -6.24 13.82 -10.25
C LEU A 148 -7.64 13.26 -9.98
N MET A 149 -7.82 12.56 -8.86
CA MET A 149 -9.11 12.02 -8.44
C MET A 149 -10.12 13.13 -8.13
N GLU A 150 -9.71 14.18 -7.40
CA GLU A 150 -10.55 15.33 -7.05
C GLU A 150 -11.07 16.04 -8.31
N LYS A 151 -10.20 16.26 -9.30
CA LYS A 151 -10.58 16.86 -10.59
C LYS A 151 -11.59 16.02 -11.36
N ALA A 152 -11.50 14.70 -11.25
CA ALA A 152 -12.46 13.78 -11.85
C ALA A 152 -13.73 13.59 -10.98
N GLY A 153 -13.81 14.21 -9.80
CA GLY A 153 -14.92 14.01 -8.86
C GLY A 153 -14.94 12.62 -8.20
N LEU A 154 -13.79 11.93 -8.14
CA LEU A 154 -13.66 10.55 -7.68
C LEU A 154 -13.00 10.51 -6.30
N GLN A 155 -13.42 9.55 -5.47
CA GLN A 155 -13.00 9.49 -4.07
C GLN A 155 -11.83 8.55 -3.80
N ASN A 156 -11.59 7.58 -4.68
CA ASN A 156 -10.58 6.55 -4.47
C ASN A 156 -10.08 5.95 -5.79
N ILE A 157 -8.96 5.24 -5.70
CA ILE A 157 -8.28 4.60 -6.83
C ILE A 157 -9.17 3.61 -7.59
N THR A 158 -10.06 2.89 -6.92
CA THR A 158 -10.95 1.93 -7.58
C THR A 158 -11.88 2.66 -8.54
N LEU A 159 -12.54 3.71 -8.06
CA LEU A 159 -13.41 4.55 -8.90
C LEU A 159 -12.63 5.27 -10.01
N TYR A 160 -11.41 5.74 -9.70
CA TYR A 160 -10.51 6.33 -10.71
C TYR A 160 -10.17 5.33 -11.80
N ASN A 161 -9.82 4.09 -11.45
CA ASN A 161 -9.44 3.08 -12.42
C ASN A 161 -10.61 2.64 -13.31
N GLU A 162 -11.82 2.53 -12.75
CA GLU A 162 -13.04 2.31 -13.53
C GLU A 162 -13.34 3.46 -14.50
N TYR A 163 -13.16 4.71 -14.03
CA TYR A 163 -13.30 5.90 -14.87
C TYR A 163 -12.24 5.94 -15.98
N ALA A 164 -10.99 5.66 -15.64
CA ALA A 164 -9.86 5.69 -16.56
C ALA A 164 -10.06 4.67 -17.69
N GLU A 165 -10.46 3.45 -17.35
CA GLU A 165 -10.75 2.39 -18.33
C GLU A 165 -11.87 2.79 -19.30
N LYS A 166 -12.98 3.35 -18.79
CA LYS A 166 -14.10 3.82 -19.63
C LYS A 166 -13.71 4.96 -20.57
N ASN A 167 -12.74 5.78 -20.17
CA ASN A 167 -12.32 6.97 -20.91
C ASN A 167 -11.01 6.79 -21.69
N GLY A 168 -10.44 5.59 -21.74
CA GLY A 168 -9.17 5.31 -22.42
C GLY A 168 -7.97 6.04 -21.81
N LEU A 169 -8.02 6.28 -20.50
CA LEU A 169 -6.92 6.84 -19.71
C LEU A 169 -6.14 5.73 -19.01
N ASP A 170 -4.91 6.04 -18.61
CA ASP A 170 -4.08 5.11 -17.87
C ASP A 170 -4.63 4.91 -16.44
N ARG A 171 -4.78 3.64 -16.04
CA ARG A 171 -5.10 3.26 -14.67
C ARG A 171 -3.91 3.56 -13.76
N PHE A 172 -4.18 3.83 -12.49
CA PHE A 172 -3.16 3.82 -11.46
C PHE A 172 -2.92 2.40 -10.96
N PRO A 173 -1.66 1.93 -10.90
CA PRO A 173 -1.35 0.70 -10.20
C PRO A 173 -1.54 0.88 -8.69
N TYR A 174 -2.01 -0.15 -8.01
CA TYR A 174 -1.85 -0.23 -6.56
C TYR A 174 -0.36 -0.30 -6.21
N VAL A 175 0.02 0.23 -5.05
CA VAL A 175 1.40 0.17 -4.56
C VAL A 175 1.42 -0.56 -3.23
N ILE A 176 2.24 -1.60 -3.11
CA ILE A 176 2.58 -2.22 -1.83
C ILE A 176 3.99 -1.80 -1.46
N LEU A 177 4.13 -1.08 -0.35
CA LEU A 177 5.41 -0.77 0.28
C LEU A 177 5.68 -1.78 1.40
N LEU A 178 6.70 -2.61 1.25
CA LEU A 178 7.21 -3.46 2.31
C LEU A 178 8.42 -2.82 2.98
N VAL A 179 8.37 -2.71 4.30
CA VAL A 179 9.48 -2.23 5.13
C VAL A 179 9.92 -3.38 6.04
N ASP A 180 11.04 -4.02 5.71
CA ASP A 180 11.62 -5.04 6.59
C ASP A 180 12.39 -4.38 7.74
N GLU A 181 12.25 -4.97 8.93
CA GLU A 181 12.78 -4.45 10.19
C GLU A 181 12.66 -2.92 10.32
N TYR A 182 11.44 -2.39 10.27
CA TYR A 182 11.23 -0.94 10.33
C TYR A 182 11.76 -0.30 11.62
N SER A 183 11.97 -1.09 12.69
CA SER A 183 12.59 -0.66 13.93
C SER A 183 13.99 -0.08 13.74
N GLN A 184 14.74 -0.54 12.72
CA GLN A 184 16.06 -0.02 12.38
C GLN A 184 15.99 1.35 11.70
N LEU A 185 14.92 1.61 10.94
CA LEU A 185 14.69 2.91 10.29
C LEU A 185 14.38 3.97 11.34
N VAL A 186 13.34 3.77 12.14
CA VAL A 186 12.89 4.78 13.13
C VAL A 186 13.90 4.99 14.28
N GLY A 187 14.78 4.01 14.52
CA GLY A 187 15.88 4.15 15.48
C GLY A 187 16.99 5.10 15.00
N THR A 188 17.15 5.25 13.69
CA THR A 188 18.24 6.03 13.06
C THR A 188 17.73 7.36 12.50
N HIS A 189 16.54 7.34 11.88
CA HIS A 189 15.90 8.47 11.19
C HIS A 189 14.48 8.66 11.74
N LYS A 190 14.31 9.57 12.70
CA LYS A 190 13.01 9.79 13.35
C LYS A 190 12.01 10.46 12.39
N GLU A 191 12.51 11.24 11.46
CA GLU A 191 11.76 11.90 10.40
C GLU A 191 11.01 10.91 9.50
N VAL A 192 11.53 9.69 9.31
CA VAL A 192 10.86 8.62 8.55
C VAL A 192 9.55 8.20 9.22
N GLU A 193 9.46 8.22 10.55
CA GLU A 193 8.21 7.89 11.27
C GLU A 193 7.09 8.86 10.87
N GLY A 194 7.40 10.15 10.68
CA GLY A 194 6.44 11.16 10.24
C GLY A 194 5.82 10.82 8.87
N LEU A 195 6.64 10.44 7.90
CA LEU A 195 6.20 10.05 6.57
C LEU A 195 5.39 8.74 6.59
N ILE A 196 5.83 7.76 7.38
CA ILE A 196 5.09 6.49 7.59
C ILE A 196 3.70 6.76 8.16
N VAL A 197 3.59 7.66 9.15
CA VAL A 197 2.31 8.05 9.75
C VAL A 197 1.43 8.76 8.74
N GLN A 198 1.98 9.69 7.95
CA GLN A 198 1.23 10.39 6.91
C GLN A 198 0.67 9.42 5.86
N LEU A 199 1.48 8.46 5.41
CA LEU A 199 1.02 7.40 4.52
C LEU A 199 -0.08 6.56 5.18
N GLY A 200 0.11 6.15 6.43
CA GLY A 200 -0.88 5.36 7.17
C GLY A 200 -2.24 6.05 7.36
N GLN A 201 -2.25 7.39 7.39
CA GLN A 201 -3.47 8.18 7.54
C GLN A 201 -4.26 8.33 6.24
N MET A 202 -3.55 8.55 5.12
CA MET A 202 -4.16 9.08 3.90
C MET A 202 -3.97 8.20 2.67
N ALA A 203 -3.05 7.24 2.66
CA ALA A 203 -2.63 6.62 1.41
C ALA A 203 -3.60 5.54 0.88
N ARG A 204 -4.51 5.03 1.74
CA ARG A 204 -5.53 4.03 1.38
C ARG A 204 -6.30 4.39 0.11
N ALA A 205 -6.91 5.57 0.06
CA ALA A 205 -7.76 5.94 -1.08
C ALA A 205 -6.94 6.22 -2.34
N ALA A 206 -5.67 6.60 -2.19
CA ALA A 206 -4.71 6.72 -3.28
C ALA A 206 -4.15 5.36 -3.76
N GLY A 207 -4.52 4.25 -3.11
CA GLY A 207 -4.09 2.90 -3.49
C GLY A 207 -2.64 2.58 -3.15
N ILE A 208 -2.09 3.23 -2.11
CA ILE A 208 -0.75 2.93 -1.59
C ILE A 208 -0.92 2.30 -0.21
N HIS A 209 -0.36 1.10 -0.05
CA HIS A 209 -0.52 0.26 1.13
C HIS A 209 0.83 -0.08 1.72
N VAL A 210 0.94 0.00 3.04
CA VAL A 210 2.23 -0.12 3.74
C VAL A 210 2.21 -1.34 4.66
N ILE A 211 3.21 -2.20 4.52
CA ILE A 211 3.48 -3.34 5.38
C ILE A 211 4.75 -3.04 6.18
N LEU A 212 4.59 -2.79 7.48
CA LEU A 212 5.72 -2.62 8.40
C LEU A 212 6.02 -3.95 9.07
N ALA A 213 7.24 -4.45 8.93
CA ALA A 213 7.66 -5.68 9.57
C ALA A 213 8.72 -5.44 10.65
N THR A 214 8.64 -6.13 11.79
CA THR A 214 9.69 -6.09 12.83
C THR A 214 9.89 -7.43 13.51
N GLN A 215 11.14 -7.72 13.91
CA GLN A 215 11.46 -8.85 14.79
C GLN A 215 11.48 -8.48 16.27
N SER A 216 11.42 -7.17 16.57
CA SER A 216 11.53 -6.62 17.92
C SER A 216 10.27 -5.81 18.26
N PRO A 217 9.14 -6.49 18.57
CA PRO A 217 7.88 -5.83 18.91
C PRO A 217 7.94 -5.15 20.29
N ARG A 218 8.71 -4.07 20.39
CA ARG A 218 8.87 -3.25 21.61
C ARG A 218 7.90 -2.08 21.58
N SER A 219 7.45 -1.62 22.75
CA SER A 219 6.55 -0.47 22.86
C SER A 219 7.15 0.84 22.32
N THR A 220 8.48 0.95 22.30
CA THR A 220 9.21 2.09 21.71
C THR A 220 9.24 2.07 20.19
N VAL A 221 8.99 0.91 19.58
CA VAL A 221 9.00 0.69 18.13
C VAL A 221 7.56 0.67 17.61
N VAL A 222 6.70 -0.10 18.28
CA VAL A 222 5.26 -0.19 18.01
C VAL A 222 4.55 0.79 18.93
N THR A 223 4.68 2.08 18.61
CA THR A 223 4.09 3.17 19.40
C THR A 223 2.57 3.21 19.22
N GLY A 224 1.86 3.94 20.09
CA GLY A 224 0.42 4.15 19.94
C GLY A 224 0.04 4.83 18.61
N ILE A 225 0.90 5.71 18.10
CA ILE A 225 0.71 6.40 16.82
C ILE A 225 0.82 5.41 15.66
N ILE A 226 1.82 4.52 15.67
CA ILE A 226 1.91 3.44 14.67
C ILE A 226 0.69 2.55 14.75
N LYS A 227 0.29 2.11 15.96
CA LYS A 227 -0.90 1.24 16.12
C LYS A 227 -2.21 1.88 15.64
N ALA A 228 -2.34 3.21 15.76
CA ALA A 228 -3.53 3.93 15.30
C ALA A 228 -3.65 3.95 13.77
N ASN A 229 -2.52 3.98 13.06
CA ASN A 229 -2.48 4.08 11.58
C ASN A 229 -2.27 2.73 10.88
N PHE A 230 -1.86 1.69 11.62
CA PHE A 230 -1.67 0.32 11.14
C PHE A 230 -2.63 -0.63 11.88
N PRO A 231 -3.95 -0.55 11.59
CA PRO A 231 -4.97 -1.27 12.36
C PRO A 231 -4.97 -2.78 12.10
N SER A 232 -4.57 -3.19 10.89
CA SER A 232 -4.38 -4.59 10.55
C SER A 232 -3.06 -5.10 11.11
N ARG A 233 -3.08 -6.26 11.78
CA ARG A 233 -1.90 -6.78 12.45
C ARG A 233 -1.74 -8.26 12.18
N VAL A 234 -0.50 -8.68 11.95
CA VAL A 234 -0.14 -10.09 11.87
C VAL A 234 0.94 -10.35 12.91
N CYS A 235 0.62 -11.22 13.87
CA CYS A 235 1.57 -11.66 14.87
C CYS A 235 1.90 -13.12 14.60
N LEU A 236 3.16 -13.40 14.29
CA LEU A 236 3.72 -14.74 14.39
C LEU A 236 4.22 -14.98 15.82
N MET A 237 4.87 -16.11 16.06
CA MET A 237 5.49 -16.43 17.35
C MET A 237 6.37 -15.29 17.88
N VAL A 238 6.03 -14.81 19.09
CA VAL A 238 6.78 -13.81 19.87
C VAL A 238 7.28 -14.39 21.18
N ALA A 239 8.20 -13.71 21.87
CA ALA A 239 8.87 -14.29 23.03
C ALA A 239 8.03 -14.24 24.32
N SER A 240 7.03 -13.35 24.41
CA SER A 240 6.25 -13.16 25.63
C SER A 240 4.84 -12.60 25.37
N ASP A 241 3.94 -12.79 26.34
CA ASP A 241 2.59 -12.19 26.35
C ASP A 241 2.65 -10.65 26.27
N LEU A 242 3.69 -10.03 26.86
CA LEU A 242 3.92 -8.59 26.73
C LEU A 242 4.14 -8.18 25.28
N GLU A 243 4.99 -8.90 24.54
CA GLU A 243 5.23 -8.66 23.11
C GLU A 243 3.97 -8.92 22.29
N SER A 244 3.20 -9.96 22.61
CA SER A 244 1.91 -10.23 21.98
C SER A 244 0.97 -9.04 22.17
N ARG A 245 0.84 -8.50 23.37
CA ARG A 245 -0.01 -7.33 23.67
C ARG A 245 0.49 -6.06 23.01
N ILE A 246 1.79 -5.90 22.82
CA ILE A 246 2.34 -4.75 22.08
C ILE A 246 1.84 -4.79 20.64
N VAL A 247 1.78 -5.97 20.03
CA VAL A 247 1.30 -6.16 18.66
C VAL A 247 -0.23 -6.21 18.63
N LEU A 248 -0.85 -7.26 19.15
CA LEU A 248 -2.27 -7.59 18.99
C LEU A 248 -3.21 -6.83 19.94
N ASP A 249 -2.68 -6.06 20.90
CA ASP A 249 -3.40 -5.54 22.08
C ASP A 249 -3.91 -6.65 23.04
N GLU A 250 -3.64 -7.92 22.73
CA GLU A 250 -4.04 -9.11 23.47
C GLU A 250 -2.91 -10.15 23.51
N GLY A 251 -3.02 -11.14 24.39
CA GLY A 251 -2.11 -12.29 24.42
C GLY A 251 -2.38 -13.29 23.29
N GLY A 252 -1.55 -14.32 23.19
CA GLY A 252 -1.73 -15.46 22.28
C GLY A 252 -0.59 -15.64 21.29
N GLY A 253 0.13 -14.58 20.95
CA GLY A 253 1.29 -14.64 20.05
C GLY A 253 2.46 -15.45 20.61
N GLU A 254 2.63 -15.45 21.94
CA GLU A 254 3.63 -16.23 22.67
C GLU A 254 3.32 -17.73 22.71
N SER A 255 2.07 -18.10 22.42
CA SER A 255 1.58 -19.48 22.41
C SER A 255 1.54 -20.07 20.99
N LEU A 256 1.97 -19.32 19.98
CA LEU A 256 2.03 -19.79 18.59
C LEU A 256 3.20 -20.73 18.37
N SER A 257 3.00 -21.66 17.44
CA SER A 257 4.10 -22.51 16.98
C SER A 257 5.07 -21.71 16.10
N PRO A 258 6.37 -22.04 16.06
CA PRO A 258 7.27 -21.44 15.10
C PRO A 258 6.91 -21.85 13.67
N LYS A 259 7.60 -21.24 12.68
CA LYS A 259 7.50 -21.60 11.24
C LYS A 259 6.14 -21.34 10.60
N GLY A 260 5.56 -20.17 10.84
CA GLY A 260 4.44 -19.65 10.05
C GLY A 260 3.06 -19.74 10.70
N ASP A 261 2.94 -20.25 11.94
CA ASP A 261 1.69 -20.11 12.71
C ASP A 261 1.54 -18.64 13.13
N MET A 262 0.34 -18.10 12.91
CA MET A 262 0.08 -16.67 13.06
C MET A 262 -1.34 -16.36 13.52
N ILE A 263 -1.50 -15.19 14.13
CA ILE A 263 -2.79 -14.54 14.38
C ILE A 263 -2.84 -13.26 13.54
N ILE A 264 -3.91 -13.14 12.75
CA ILE A 264 -4.21 -11.99 11.91
C ILE A 264 -5.37 -11.23 12.56
N LYS A 265 -5.11 -10.02 13.05
CA LYS A 265 -6.13 -9.08 13.53
C LYS A 265 -6.53 -8.16 12.38
N LEU A 266 -7.77 -8.28 11.93
CA LEU A 266 -8.33 -7.45 10.87
C LEU A 266 -8.80 -6.10 11.41
N VAL A 267 -9.05 -5.15 10.50
CA VAL A 267 -9.49 -3.78 10.85
C VAL A 267 -10.76 -3.75 11.71
N ASN A 268 -11.66 -4.71 11.51
CA ASN A 268 -12.90 -4.86 12.28
C ASN A 268 -12.69 -5.47 13.68
N GLY A 269 -11.44 -5.72 14.08
CA GLY A 269 -11.07 -6.33 15.36
C GLY A 269 -11.16 -7.86 15.40
N SER A 270 -11.71 -8.50 14.36
CA SER A 270 -11.74 -9.96 14.31
C SER A 270 -10.34 -10.54 14.19
N MET A 271 -10.12 -11.67 14.86
CA MET A 271 -8.85 -12.40 14.83
C MET A 271 -9.02 -13.71 14.08
N VAL A 272 -8.08 -13.98 13.18
CA VAL A 272 -8.02 -15.19 12.36
C VAL A 272 -6.69 -15.87 12.64
N ARG A 273 -6.72 -17.12 13.11
CA ARG A 273 -5.51 -17.95 13.17
C ARG A 273 -5.26 -18.58 11.80
N ALA A 274 -4.01 -18.58 11.34
CA ALA A 274 -3.63 -19.21 10.09
C ALA A 274 -2.20 -19.76 10.17
N GLN A 275 -1.91 -20.73 9.31
CA GLN A 275 -0.59 -21.29 9.10
C GLN A 275 -0.10 -20.88 7.70
N GLY A 276 0.96 -20.09 7.65
CA GLY A 276 1.60 -19.64 6.42
C GLY A 276 2.20 -20.80 5.64
N ALA A 277 2.22 -20.66 4.32
CA ALA A 277 2.84 -21.63 3.43
C ALA A 277 4.37 -21.42 3.39
N TYR A 278 5.09 -22.52 3.25
CA TYR A 278 6.52 -22.48 3.02
C TYR A 278 6.80 -22.51 1.52
N ILE A 279 7.25 -21.39 0.95
CA ILE A 279 7.76 -21.37 -0.42
C ILE A 279 9.29 -21.45 -0.32
N SER A 280 9.88 -22.49 -0.89
CA SER A 280 11.33 -22.65 -0.85
C SER A 280 12.03 -21.56 -1.66
N ASN A 281 13.29 -21.25 -1.30
CA ASN A 281 14.10 -20.31 -2.08
C ASN A 281 14.21 -20.71 -3.55
N LYS A 282 14.28 -22.02 -3.84
CA LYS A 282 14.35 -22.53 -5.22
C LYS A 282 13.06 -22.25 -5.99
N GLU A 283 11.90 -22.39 -5.37
CA GLU A 283 10.61 -22.07 -5.98
C GLU A 283 10.50 -20.57 -6.22
N ILE A 284 10.86 -19.73 -5.24
CA ILE A 284 10.88 -18.27 -5.40
C ILE A 284 11.78 -17.87 -6.58
N GLU A 285 13.00 -18.39 -6.66
CA GLU A 285 13.90 -18.09 -7.80
C GLU A 285 13.33 -18.60 -9.13
N THR A 286 12.67 -19.74 -9.15
CA THR A 286 12.02 -20.25 -10.37
C THR A 286 10.93 -19.30 -10.84
N ILE A 287 10.09 -18.82 -9.91
CA ILE A 287 9.03 -17.84 -10.18
C ILE A 287 9.66 -16.53 -10.68
N PHE A 288 10.69 -16.03 -10.01
CA PHE A 288 11.31 -14.74 -10.32
C PHE A 288 12.04 -14.77 -11.66
N ASN A 289 12.74 -15.86 -11.96
CA ASN A 289 13.34 -16.06 -13.27
C ASN A 289 12.28 -16.14 -14.37
N HIS A 290 11.16 -16.81 -14.12
CA HIS A 290 10.05 -16.83 -15.08
C HIS A 290 9.55 -15.40 -15.35
N LEU A 291 9.20 -14.64 -14.31
CA LEU A 291 8.74 -13.25 -14.44
C LEU A 291 9.72 -12.36 -15.21
N ARG A 292 11.01 -12.43 -14.88
CA ARG A 292 12.06 -11.66 -15.58
C ARG A 292 12.21 -12.03 -17.06
N ASN A 293 11.93 -13.28 -17.41
CA ASN A 293 12.08 -13.78 -18.78
C ASN A 293 10.83 -13.60 -19.64
N THR A 294 9.65 -13.51 -19.03
CA THR A 294 8.37 -13.45 -19.75
C THR A 294 7.72 -12.07 -19.77
N MET A 295 8.18 -11.14 -18.93
CA MET A 295 7.63 -9.79 -18.83
C MET A 295 8.71 -8.74 -19.12
N PRO A 296 8.32 -7.50 -19.47
CA PRO A 296 9.26 -6.40 -19.65
C PRO A 296 10.09 -6.13 -18.37
N GLU A 297 11.28 -5.55 -18.55
CA GLU A 297 12.05 -5.02 -17.43
C GLU A 297 11.23 -3.94 -16.69
N PRO A 298 11.41 -3.80 -15.37
CA PRO A 298 10.70 -2.79 -14.61
C PRO A 298 11.06 -1.38 -15.06
N GLU A 299 10.04 -0.54 -15.20
CA GLU A 299 10.20 0.89 -15.36
C GLU A 299 10.45 1.51 -13.97
N TYR A 300 11.73 1.72 -13.65
CA TYR A 300 12.10 2.33 -12.37
C TYR A 300 11.77 3.82 -12.35
N VAL A 301 11.20 4.24 -11.22
CA VAL A 301 11.01 5.65 -10.93
C VAL A 301 12.32 6.26 -10.43
N ASP A 302 12.68 7.41 -10.98
CA ASP A 302 13.73 8.25 -10.40
C ASP A 302 13.15 9.07 -9.24
N TYR A 303 12.89 8.39 -8.13
CA TYR A 303 12.27 9.00 -6.95
C TYR A 303 13.10 10.15 -6.38
N ARG A 304 14.44 10.11 -6.53
CA ARG A 304 15.33 11.16 -6.03
C ARG A 304 15.19 12.43 -6.85
N ALA A 305 15.14 12.32 -8.18
CA ALA A 305 14.89 13.48 -9.04
C ALA A 305 13.54 14.13 -8.72
N ILE A 306 12.49 13.33 -8.52
CA ILE A 306 11.14 13.82 -8.17
C ILE A 306 11.15 14.56 -6.82
N VAL A 307 11.81 13.99 -5.81
CA VAL A 307 11.91 14.62 -4.48
C VAL A 307 12.74 15.90 -4.54
N ALA A 308 13.88 15.90 -5.23
CA ALA A 308 14.71 17.10 -5.42
C ALA A 308 13.92 18.23 -6.12
N GLU A 309 13.15 17.90 -7.16
CA GLU A 309 12.26 18.85 -7.83
C GLU A 309 11.20 19.40 -6.86
N SER A 310 10.55 18.52 -6.07
CA SER A 310 9.55 18.93 -5.08
C SER A 310 10.11 19.80 -3.96
N ARG A 311 11.40 19.69 -3.63
CA ARG A 311 12.09 20.55 -2.65
C ARG A 311 12.58 21.87 -3.25
N GLY A 312 12.47 22.05 -4.58
CA GLY A 312 13.03 23.22 -5.27
C GLY A 312 14.55 23.17 -5.41
N GLU A 313 15.15 21.97 -5.25
CA GLU A 313 16.59 21.73 -5.38
C GLU A 313 17.00 21.39 -6.83
N GLY A 314 16.02 21.28 -7.75
CA GLY A 314 16.21 20.97 -9.17
C GLY A 314 16.55 22.15 -10.08
N GLY A 315 16.99 23.29 -9.53
CA GLY A 315 17.44 24.46 -10.29
C GLY A 315 18.93 24.37 -10.59
N GLU A 316 19.29 24.36 -11.87
CA GLU A 316 20.65 24.32 -12.40
C GLU A 316 21.58 25.34 -11.72
N ASP A 317 22.81 24.90 -11.41
CA ASP A 317 23.99 25.76 -11.31
C ASP A 317 24.16 26.50 -12.65
N GLU A 318 23.45 27.59 -12.86
CA GLU A 318 23.86 28.60 -13.83
C GLU A 318 25.10 29.30 -13.26
N ASP A 319 26.25 28.90 -13.81
CA ASP A 319 27.53 29.58 -13.73
C ASP A 319 27.38 31.06 -14.13
N PHE A 320 26.97 31.89 -13.16
CA PHE A 320 27.06 33.34 -13.27
C PHE A 320 28.38 33.80 -12.64
N GLY A 321 29.40 33.91 -13.49
CA GLY A 321 30.65 34.59 -13.16
C GLY A 321 30.39 36.00 -12.64
N GLY A 322 30.83 36.29 -11.41
CA GLY A 322 30.72 37.66 -10.88
C GLY A 322 30.95 37.81 -9.38
N ILE A 323 32.22 37.86 -8.96
CA ILE A 323 32.81 38.70 -7.90
C ILE A 323 31.93 39.02 -6.66
N GLY A 324 32.30 38.47 -5.49
CA GLY A 324 31.92 39.09 -4.20
C GLY A 324 31.99 38.15 -2.99
N LYS A 325 33.12 38.16 -2.28
CA LYS A 325 33.38 37.41 -1.04
C LYS A 325 32.45 37.80 0.12
N ALA A 326 32.07 36.84 0.98
CA ALA A 326 32.51 36.78 2.38
C ALA A 326 32.14 35.44 3.07
N PRO A 327 32.90 34.98 4.09
CA PRO A 327 33.05 33.57 4.42
C PRO A 327 32.39 33.14 5.74
N VAL A 328 31.97 31.88 5.86
CA VAL A 328 31.64 31.27 7.16
C VAL A 328 32.59 30.11 7.48
N ARG A 329 33.55 30.45 8.35
CA ARG A 329 34.28 29.68 9.37
C ARG A 329 34.49 28.17 9.17
N LYS A 330 35.74 27.81 8.83
CA LYS A 330 36.38 26.55 9.23
C LYS A 330 36.91 26.65 10.67
N SER A 331 36.55 25.67 11.50
CA SER A 331 37.26 25.35 12.74
C SER A 331 38.27 24.25 12.45
N ALA A 332 39.54 24.61 12.53
CA ALA A 332 40.68 23.73 12.35
C ALA A 332 40.93 22.84 13.58
N LYS A 333 41.46 21.63 13.36
CA LYS A 333 42.57 21.10 14.17
C LYS A 333 43.62 20.46 13.27
N ARG A 334 44.86 20.86 13.53
CA ARG A 334 46.13 20.59 12.83
C ARG A 334 46.73 19.25 13.25
N ASN A 335 47.59 18.69 12.38
CA ASN A 335 49.04 18.44 12.61
C ASN A 335 49.63 17.91 11.27
N LEU A 336 50.39 18.69 10.49
CA LEU A 336 51.84 18.98 10.55
C LEU A 336 52.76 17.75 10.43
N ASN A 337 53.31 17.49 9.24
CA ASN A 337 54.74 17.72 8.93
C ASN A 337 55.12 17.31 7.48
N THR A 338 55.67 18.29 6.75
CA THR A 338 56.42 18.30 5.48
C THR A 338 57.82 17.63 5.61
N PRO A 339 58.64 17.37 4.55
CA PRO A 339 58.90 18.27 3.42
C PRO A 339 59.15 17.70 2.01
N LEU A 340 59.17 18.68 1.09
CA LEU A 340 59.51 18.68 -0.33
C LEU A 340 60.69 17.80 -0.76
N ALA A 341 60.60 17.28 -1.98
CA ALA A 341 61.74 17.17 -2.89
C ALA A 341 61.30 17.46 -4.35
N ASN A 342 62.03 18.37 -4.99
CA ASN A 342 62.00 18.72 -6.40
C ASN A 342 62.34 17.53 -7.31
N SER A 343 61.78 17.48 -8.53
CA SER A 343 62.55 17.74 -9.78
C SER A 343 61.87 17.20 -11.05
N SER A 344 61.76 18.13 -12.01
CA SER A 344 62.01 17.99 -13.45
C SER A 344 61.33 16.91 -14.30
N SER A 345 60.40 17.40 -15.13
CA SER A 345 60.29 17.21 -16.59
C SER A 345 60.32 15.80 -17.20
N LYS A 346 59.18 15.42 -17.79
CA LYS A 346 59.04 15.01 -19.20
C LYS A 346 57.56 14.76 -19.51
N GLU A 347 56.97 15.60 -20.35
CA GLU A 347 55.93 15.11 -21.28
C GLU A 347 56.64 14.33 -22.40
N PRO A 348 56.00 13.30 -22.97
CA PRO A 348 55.30 13.58 -24.22
C PRO A 348 53.98 12.80 -24.45
N SER A 349 53.27 13.32 -25.46
CA SER A 349 52.42 12.65 -26.45
C SER A 349 51.00 12.18 -26.08
N ILE A 350 50.06 13.06 -26.42
CA ILE A 350 48.91 12.82 -27.33
C ILE A 350 48.68 11.34 -27.68
N GLU A 351 47.69 10.72 -27.02
CA GLU A 351 47.01 9.53 -27.54
C GLU A 351 45.54 9.84 -27.85
N LYS A 352 45.16 9.42 -29.05
CA LYS A 352 43.90 9.64 -29.73
C LYS A 352 42.73 9.12 -28.87
N LYS A 353 41.79 10.01 -28.52
CA LYS A 353 40.45 9.59 -28.08
C LYS A 353 39.89 8.62 -29.13
N SER A 354 39.67 7.37 -28.73
CA SER A 354 39.06 6.39 -29.60
C SER A 354 37.67 6.89 -30.00
N THR A 355 37.29 6.63 -31.24
CA THR A 355 35.98 6.91 -31.85
C THR A 355 34.81 6.21 -31.13
N PHE A 356 35.08 5.52 -30.02
CA PHE A 356 34.12 4.90 -29.11
C PHE A 356 33.72 5.82 -27.94
N ALA A 357 34.65 6.65 -27.42
CA ALA A 357 34.39 7.57 -26.31
C ALA A 357 33.46 8.73 -26.72
N LEU A 358 33.63 9.26 -27.94
CA LEU A 358 32.77 10.30 -28.50
C LEU A 358 31.36 9.80 -28.88
N LYS A 359 31.19 8.47 -29.03
CA LYS A 359 29.88 7.85 -29.30
C LYS A 359 29.14 7.49 -28.00
N LEU A 360 29.87 7.28 -26.90
CA LEU A 360 29.31 7.10 -25.57
C LEU A 360 28.86 8.43 -24.95
N GLU A 361 29.59 9.52 -25.19
CA GLU A 361 29.22 10.87 -24.73
C GLU A 361 27.98 11.41 -25.46
N LYS A 362 27.89 11.25 -26.80
CA LYS A 362 26.68 11.64 -27.55
C LYS A 362 25.42 10.83 -27.21
N ASN A 363 25.56 9.54 -26.90
CA ASN A 363 24.43 8.70 -26.48
C ASN A 363 24.04 8.92 -25.01
N LYS A 364 24.92 9.50 -24.18
CA LYS A 364 24.57 9.96 -22.83
C LYS A 364 23.80 11.29 -22.90
N GLU A 365 24.26 12.24 -23.72
CA GLU A 365 23.57 13.52 -23.92
C GLU A 365 22.18 13.36 -24.57
N GLU A 366 21.99 12.39 -25.49
CA GLU A 366 20.66 12.10 -26.07
C GLU A 366 19.72 11.35 -25.10
N LYS A 367 20.26 10.58 -24.14
CA LYS A 367 19.46 9.93 -23.09
C LYS A 367 19.14 10.86 -21.92
N GLU A 368 20.06 11.75 -21.54
CA GLU A 368 19.82 12.78 -20.52
C GLU A 368 18.82 13.84 -21.03
N LYS A 369 18.84 14.18 -22.33
CA LYS A 369 17.82 15.06 -22.95
C LYS A 369 16.44 14.40 -23.12
N GLN A 370 16.33 13.08 -23.05
CA GLN A 370 15.04 12.38 -23.07
C GLN A 370 14.48 12.10 -21.66
N GLY A 371 15.34 12.05 -20.63
CA GLY A 371 14.95 11.87 -19.22
C GLY A 371 14.48 13.16 -18.52
N ALA A 372 14.88 14.33 -18.99
CA ALA A 372 14.53 15.62 -18.40
C ALA A 372 13.30 16.29 -19.06
N LYS A 373 12.25 15.52 -19.36
CA LYS A 373 10.92 16.12 -19.55
C LYS A 373 10.35 16.33 -18.15
N THR A 374 10.42 17.57 -17.68
CA THR A 374 9.94 18.05 -16.38
C THR A 374 8.67 17.34 -15.93
N LEU A 375 8.66 16.88 -14.68
CA LEU A 375 7.52 16.23 -14.05
C LEU A 375 6.25 17.08 -14.20
N GLU A 376 6.39 18.40 -14.14
CA GLU A 376 5.30 19.35 -14.43
C GLU A 376 4.67 19.16 -15.81
N LYS A 377 5.46 18.85 -16.86
CA LYS A 377 4.97 18.63 -18.22
C LYS A 377 4.28 17.27 -18.35
N LEU A 378 4.82 16.23 -17.73
CA LEU A 378 4.19 14.90 -17.72
C LEU A 378 2.90 14.89 -16.88
N GLN A 379 2.91 15.57 -15.74
CA GLN A 379 1.74 15.83 -14.91
C GLN A 379 0.72 16.68 -15.69
N ALA A 380 1.13 17.76 -16.36
CA ALA A 380 0.25 18.59 -17.16
C ALA A 380 -0.35 17.81 -18.34
N GLU A 381 0.41 16.95 -19.02
CA GLU A 381 -0.10 16.10 -20.10
C GLU A 381 -1.11 15.05 -19.59
N LYS A 382 -0.82 14.36 -18.47
CA LYS A 382 -1.77 13.44 -17.83
C LYS A 382 -3.03 14.18 -17.37
N LEU A 383 -2.85 15.37 -16.77
CA LEU A 383 -3.91 16.24 -16.31
C LEU A 383 -4.79 16.75 -17.46
N GLU A 384 -4.18 17.17 -18.57
CA GLU A 384 -4.88 17.65 -19.75
C GLU A 384 -5.67 16.51 -20.41
N LYS A 385 -5.15 15.28 -20.42
CA LYS A 385 -5.89 14.09 -20.87
C LYS A 385 -7.12 13.82 -20.00
N VAL A 386 -6.99 13.91 -18.67
CA VAL A 386 -8.11 13.75 -17.74
C VAL A 386 -9.16 14.83 -17.94
N LEU A 387 -8.76 16.10 -18.08
CA LEU A 387 -9.66 17.22 -18.33
C LEU A 387 -10.40 17.07 -19.67
N LYS A 388 -9.69 16.71 -20.74
CA LYS A 388 -10.30 16.42 -22.05
C LYS A 388 -11.29 15.26 -22.01
N ALA A 389 -11.08 14.27 -21.15
CA ALA A 389 -12.03 13.18 -20.96
C ALA A 389 -13.29 13.63 -20.22
N LEU A 390 -13.15 14.50 -19.20
CA LEU A 390 -14.28 15.10 -18.49
C LEU A 390 -15.15 15.96 -19.43
N ASP A 391 -14.51 16.80 -20.25
CA ASP A 391 -15.22 17.64 -21.24
C ASP A 391 -15.97 16.80 -22.30
N LYS A 392 -15.48 15.58 -22.60
CA LYS A 392 -16.16 14.63 -23.49
C LYS A 392 -17.35 13.95 -22.82
N ALA A 393 -17.25 13.63 -21.53
CA ALA A 393 -18.36 13.06 -20.77
C ALA A 393 -19.53 14.05 -20.62
N ASP A 394 -19.24 15.36 -20.53
CA ASP A 394 -20.25 16.42 -20.47
C ASP A 394 -20.86 16.79 -21.85
N SER A 395 -20.29 16.29 -22.95
CA SER A 395 -20.76 16.58 -24.32
C SER A 395 -21.50 15.43 -25.01
N GLU A 396 -21.72 14.30 -24.33
CA GLU A 396 -22.66 13.27 -24.80
C GLU A 396 -24.10 13.65 -24.42
N PRO A 397 -25.03 13.78 -25.40
CA PRO A 397 -26.40 14.15 -25.11
C PRO A 397 -27.09 13.00 -24.35
N GLN A 398 -27.48 13.26 -23.11
CA GLN A 398 -28.45 12.41 -22.41
C GLN A 398 -29.73 12.37 -23.22
N THR A 399 -30.01 11.21 -23.82
CA THR A 399 -31.30 10.94 -24.45
C THR A 399 -32.35 10.83 -23.35
N SER A 400 -33.13 11.90 -23.23
CA SER A 400 -34.31 11.98 -22.39
C SER A 400 -35.37 10.97 -22.85
N ASN A 401 -35.60 9.92 -22.07
CA ASN A 401 -36.86 9.18 -22.12
C ASN A 401 -37.84 9.81 -21.11
N ASN A 402 -38.55 10.83 -21.59
CA ASN A 402 -39.80 11.30 -21.00
C ASN A 402 -40.91 10.29 -21.35
N THR A 403 -41.47 9.63 -20.34
CA THR A 403 -42.89 9.26 -20.37
C THR A 403 -43.54 9.83 -19.11
N ASN A 404 -44.16 11.00 -19.29
CA ASN A 404 -45.13 11.55 -18.36
C ASN A 404 -46.40 10.71 -18.43
N ASN A 405 -46.93 10.33 -17.28
CA ASN A 405 -48.37 10.20 -17.11
C ASN A 405 -48.79 10.97 -15.84
N GLU A 406 -49.76 11.86 -16.06
CA GLU A 406 -50.74 12.37 -15.09
C GLU A 406 -50.31 13.45 -14.06
N GLN A 407 -50.65 14.70 -14.43
CA GLN A 407 -51.18 15.74 -13.53
C GLN A 407 -52.69 15.49 -13.26
N PRO A 408 -53.38 16.26 -12.37
CA PRO A 408 -52.93 17.12 -11.28
C PRO A 408 -53.77 16.91 -9.98
N ILE A 409 -53.45 17.61 -8.89
CA ILE A 409 -54.41 18.44 -8.11
C ILE A 409 -53.62 19.25 -7.06
N SER A 410 -53.89 20.55 -7.06
CA SER A 410 -53.41 21.53 -6.08
C SER A 410 -54.22 21.48 -4.79
N SER A 411 -53.59 21.73 -3.63
CA SER A 411 -54.14 22.69 -2.65
C SER A 411 -53.15 23.04 -1.54
N LYS A 412 -52.99 24.34 -1.32
CA LYS A 412 -52.35 25.02 -0.19
C LYS A 412 -53.05 24.67 1.13
N THR A 413 -52.32 24.49 2.24
CA THR A 413 -52.54 25.25 3.52
C THR A 413 -51.47 25.04 4.58
N LYS A 414 -51.21 26.10 5.35
CA LYS A 414 -50.32 26.26 6.52
C LYS A 414 -50.73 25.44 7.76
N PRO A 415 -49.83 25.25 8.75
CA PRO A 415 -50.13 24.55 10.01
C PRO A 415 -50.75 25.49 11.06
N LYS A 416 -51.69 24.98 11.86
CA LYS A 416 -52.07 25.54 13.17
C LYS A 416 -52.44 24.43 14.16
N THR A 417 -51.96 24.66 15.37
CA THR A 417 -52.06 23.94 16.64
C THR A 417 -53.50 23.74 17.15
N THR A 418 -53.75 22.67 17.92
CA THR A 418 -54.44 22.65 19.24
C THR A 418 -54.69 21.21 19.75
N ASP A 419 -54.19 20.90 20.95
CA ASP A 419 -54.58 19.82 21.90
C ASP A 419 -56.02 20.05 22.44
N PRO A 420 -56.79 19.08 23.05
CA PRO A 420 -56.44 18.51 24.40
C PRO A 420 -57.08 17.18 24.93
N LYS A 421 -56.50 16.70 26.07
CA LYS A 421 -57.04 15.86 27.19
C LYS A 421 -57.28 14.35 26.93
N VAL A 422 -56.86 13.41 27.81
CA VAL A 422 -57.38 13.13 29.18
C VAL A 422 -56.32 12.55 30.16
N SER A 423 -56.50 12.89 31.45
CA SER A 423 -55.84 12.54 32.73
C SER A 423 -55.69 11.03 33.07
N VAL A 424 -54.82 10.57 33.99
CA VAL A 424 -54.97 10.60 35.48
C VAL A 424 -53.60 10.54 36.22
N ASN A 425 -53.51 11.30 37.32
CA ASN A 425 -52.41 11.43 38.29
C ASN A 425 -52.39 10.31 39.35
N VAL A 426 -51.20 10.02 39.92
CA VAL A 426 -51.00 9.95 41.39
C VAL A 426 -49.56 10.39 41.74
N THR A 427 -49.43 11.30 42.70
CA THR A 427 -48.18 11.77 43.33
C THR A 427 -48.19 11.36 44.79
N ILE A 428 -47.08 10.83 45.31
CA ILE A 428 -46.75 10.95 46.75
C ILE A 428 -45.24 11.23 46.89
N THR A 429 -44.95 12.39 47.47
CA THR A 429 -43.66 12.88 47.95
C THR A 429 -43.47 12.55 49.43
N THR A 430 -42.25 12.24 49.88
CA THR A 430 -41.68 12.74 51.16
C THR A 430 -40.15 12.57 51.20
N ASP A 431 -39.54 13.35 52.09
CA ASP A 431 -38.25 14.04 52.01
C ASP A 431 -37.00 13.30 52.58
N LYS A 432 -35.84 13.82 52.17
CA LYS A 432 -34.46 13.83 52.75
C LYS A 432 -34.09 12.99 53.99
N SER A 433 -32.99 12.23 53.86
CA SER A 433 -31.68 12.52 54.50
C SER A 433 -30.56 11.58 54.01
N GLU A 434 -29.37 12.15 53.81
CA GLU A 434 -28.03 11.57 53.52
C GLU A 434 -27.66 10.31 54.37
N LYS A 435 -26.73 9.39 54.04
CA LYS A 435 -25.51 9.38 53.20
C LYS A 435 -25.02 7.92 52.99
N LYS A 436 -24.50 7.64 51.77
CA LYS A 436 -23.42 6.68 51.37
C LYS A 436 -23.41 5.22 51.88
N GLN A 437 -23.54 4.25 50.95
CA GLN A 437 -22.42 3.43 50.40
C GLN A 437 -22.89 2.43 49.31
N VAL A 438 -22.17 2.47 48.18
CA VAL A 438 -21.77 1.41 47.21
C VAL A 438 -22.66 0.17 46.99
N ASN A 439 -23.06 -0.06 45.72
CA ASN A 439 -23.03 -1.39 45.05
C ASN A 439 -23.45 -1.31 43.57
N GLY A 440 -22.79 -2.08 42.71
CA GLY A 440 -23.23 -2.41 41.36
C GLY A 440 -23.93 -3.78 41.34
N THR A 441 -24.92 -3.96 40.47
CA THR A 441 -25.48 -5.28 40.10
C THR A 441 -26.20 -5.23 38.75
N THR A 442 -26.08 -6.34 38.03
CA THR A 442 -26.56 -6.63 36.68
C THR A 442 -28.10 -6.77 36.58
N SER A 443 -28.61 -6.59 35.34
CA SER A 443 -30.03 -6.37 35.00
C SER A 443 -30.96 -7.61 35.13
N PRO A 444 -32.25 -7.43 35.51
CA PRO A 444 -33.25 -8.48 35.75
C PRO A 444 -33.66 -9.36 34.56
N ILE A 445 -33.25 -9.03 33.34
CA ILE A 445 -33.55 -9.84 32.14
C ILE A 445 -32.78 -11.18 32.20
N MET A 446 -31.58 -11.17 32.78
CA MET A 446 -30.74 -12.36 32.95
C MET A 446 -31.24 -13.28 34.09
N GLN A 447 -32.02 -12.76 35.05
CA GLN A 447 -32.65 -13.56 36.11
C GLN A 447 -33.95 -14.27 35.67
N LYS A 448 -34.60 -13.82 34.60
CA LYS A 448 -35.81 -14.48 34.06
C LYS A 448 -35.50 -15.61 33.06
N MET A 449 -34.36 -15.58 32.34
CA MET A 449 -33.95 -16.70 31.47
C MET A 449 -33.43 -17.92 32.24
N LEU A 450 -32.90 -17.74 33.47
CA LEU A 450 -32.40 -18.86 34.29
C LEU A 450 -33.51 -19.69 34.96
N LYS A 451 -34.75 -19.19 35.03
CA LYS A 451 -35.90 -19.89 35.65
C LYS A 451 -36.74 -20.74 34.69
N ALA A 452 -36.48 -20.70 33.38
CA ALA A 452 -37.24 -21.45 32.37
C ALA A 452 -36.54 -22.71 31.81
N LYS A 453 -35.36 -23.09 32.31
CA LYS A 453 -34.59 -24.27 31.84
C LYS A 453 -34.48 -25.43 32.86
N LYS A 454 -35.23 -25.38 33.97
CA LYS A 454 -35.20 -26.43 35.03
C LYS A 454 -36.48 -27.27 35.15
N GLN A 455 -37.40 -27.18 34.18
CA GLN A 455 -38.47 -28.15 34.00
C GLN A 455 -38.53 -28.51 32.51
N VAL A 456 -38.14 -29.76 32.22
CA VAL A 456 -38.19 -30.55 30.97
C VAL A 456 -36.81 -31.17 30.69
N HIS A 457 -36.41 -32.05 31.61
CA HIS A 457 -35.69 -33.30 31.36
C HIS A 457 -35.81 -34.14 32.64
N LYS A 458 -37.03 -34.66 32.80
CA LYS A 458 -37.36 -35.95 33.38
C LYS A 458 -38.43 -36.56 32.49
#